data_AF-A0A3C0JKU3-F1
#
_entry.id   AF-A0A3C0JKU3-F1
#
_cell.length_a   1.000
_cell.length_b   1.000
_cell.length_c   1.000
_cell.angle_alpha   90.00
_cell.angle_beta   90.00
_cell.angle_gamma   90.00
#
_symmetry.space_group_name_H-M   'P 1'
#
loop_
_entity.id
_entity.type
_entity.pdbx_description
1 polymer ?
#
loop_
_entity_poly.entity_id
_entity_poly.type
_entity_poly.pdbx_seq_one_letter_code
_entity_poly.pdbx_strand_id
1 'polypeptide(L)'
;PRFTREMWEESLNMIPKIWESETFHWEGKFWNVPPREVLPKPYQKPHPPIWVAALQPATYQLAAEKGIGVMALGVNAPSVLEPHISAYRETIKNANPVGATVNNQWLSSCFGLCGEDDKAVKELCTQSLKTFFGPGRPYFQDQKDVYSKLLDQWGGVPDHLTQNFSRFVEVQGVNGAPSSAVDLSGGNALAQKIWEEFDAETLAERGVIIAGDPNSCIESLKLHEATGVDQMQFLMATETVGHEEVMKSIEMFGKHVIPAFK
;
A
#
# COMPACT_ATOMS: atom_id res chain seq x y z
N PRO A 1 4.36 -14.06 14.62
CA PRO A 1 4.68 -12.66 14.25
C PRO A 1 6.01 -12.12 14.80
N ARG A 2 6.47 -12.54 16.01
CA ARG A 2 7.59 -11.88 16.72
C ARG A 2 8.91 -11.76 15.94
N PHE A 3 9.25 -12.75 15.11
CA PHE A 3 10.50 -12.75 14.32
C PHE A 3 10.30 -12.45 12.84
N THR A 4 9.06 -12.18 12.41
CA THR A 4 8.73 -12.06 10.97
C THR A 4 9.51 -10.94 10.28
N ARG A 5 9.79 -9.85 10.99
CA ARG A 5 10.61 -8.74 10.48
C ARG A 5 12.06 -9.17 10.26
N GLU A 6 12.68 -9.80 11.26
CA GLU A 6 14.07 -10.27 11.15
C GLU A 6 14.20 -11.35 10.06
N MET A 7 13.23 -12.28 9.97
CA MET A 7 13.18 -13.28 8.91
C MET A 7 13.06 -12.64 7.53
N TRP A 8 12.19 -11.63 7.38
CA TRP A 8 12.02 -10.87 6.14
C TRP A 8 13.32 -10.15 5.76
N GLU A 9 13.98 -9.50 6.71
CA GLU A 9 15.26 -8.81 6.48
C GLU A 9 16.37 -9.80 6.07
N GLU A 10 16.46 -10.96 6.72
CA GLU A 10 17.43 -12.00 6.31
C GLU A 10 17.17 -12.47 4.89
N SER A 11 15.92 -12.82 4.56
CA SER A 11 15.53 -13.23 3.20
C SER A 11 15.80 -12.15 2.16
N LEU A 12 15.55 -10.88 2.48
CA LEU A 12 15.76 -9.75 1.59
C LEU A 12 17.24 -9.55 1.23
N ASN A 13 18.16 -9.87 2.15
CA ASN A 13 19.60 -9.84 1.88
C ASN A 13 20.11 -11.07 1.12
N MET A 14 19.36 -12.17 1.15
CA MET A 14 19.70 -13.41 0.44
C MET A 14 19.27 -13.36 -1.02
N ILE A 15 18.04 -12.93 -1.29
CA ILE A 15 17.41 -13.07 -2.62
C ILE A 15 18.23 -12.43 -3.74
N PRO A 16 18.73 -11.18 -3.63
CA PRO A 16 19.56 -10.59 -4.68
C PRO A 16 20.86 -11.37 -4.91
N LYS A 17 21.49 -11.85 -3.83
CA LYS A 17 22.69 -12.69 -3.92
C LYS A 17 22.41 -14.02 -4.63
N ILE A 18 21.25 -14.63 -4.37
CA ILE A 18 20.80 -15.86 -5.06
C ILE A 18 20.69 -15.60 -6.58
N TRP A 19 20.17 -14.44 -6.97
CA TRP A 19 19.99 -14.07 -8.38
C TRP A 19 21.31 -13.78 -9.09
N GLU A 20 22.26 -13.15 -8.40
CA GLU A 20 23.52 -12.68 -8.97
C GLU A 20 24.65 -13.72 -8.94
N SER A 21 24.63 -14.64 -7.98
CA SER A 21 25.66 -15.68 -7.85
C SER A 21 25.36 -16.90 -8.72
N GLU A 22 26.41 -17.53 -9.25
CA GLU A 22 26.30 -18.85 -9.88
C GLU A 22 25.94 -19.90 -8.81
N THR A 23 26.84 -20.07 -7.84
CA THR A 23 26.62 -20.87 -6.63
C THR A 23 26.32 -19.98 -5.42
N PHE A 24 25.24 -20.27 -4.72
CA PHE A 24 24.81 -19.59 -3.51
C PHE A 24 25.01 -20.46 -2.27
N HIS A 25 25.43 -19.84 -1.19
CA HIS A 25 25.51 -20.41 0.15
C HIS A 25 25.13 -19.35 1.18
N TRP A 26 24.52 -19.79 2.28
CA TRP A 26 24.14 -18.90 3.38
C TRP A 26 24.14 -19.65 4.70
N GLU A 27 24.73 -19.05 5.72
CA GLU A 27 24.59 -19.45 7.12
C GLU A 27 24.00 -18.26 7.88
N GLY A 28 22.79 -18.44 8.37
CA GLY A 28 22.00 -17.37 8.94
C GLY A 28 21.23 -17.81 10.17
N LYS A 29 20.58 -16.84 10.80
CA LYS A 29 19.82 -17.07 12.03
C LYS A 29 18.57 -17.89 11.74
N PHE A 30 17.92 -17.60 10.62
CA PHE A 30 16.68 -18.27 10.21
C PHE A 30 16.88 -19.24 9.05
N TRP A 31 17.82 -18.94 8.14
CA TRP A 31 18.03 -19.74 6.95
C TRP A 31 19.45 -20.30 6.90
N ASN A 32 19.57 -21.57 6.52
CA ASN A 32 20.86 -22.20 6.24
C ASN A 32 20.76 -22.94 4.91
N VAL A 33 21.58 -22.52 3.96
CA VAL A 33 21.58 -23.02 2.58
C VAL A 33 22.99 -23.50 2.23
N PRO A 34 23.25 -24.81 2.16
CA PRO A 34 24.57 -25.28 1.73
C PRO A 34 24.78 -24.98 0.24
N PRO A 35 26.05 -24.94 -0.22
CA PRO A 35 26.42 -24.50 -1.57
C PRO A 35 25.61 -25.17 -2.67
N ARG A 36 24.90 -24.38 -3.46
CA ARG A 36 24.06 -24.86 -4.58
C ARG A 36 23.80 -23.79 -5.61
N GLU A 37 23.54 -24.20 -6.84
CA GLU A 37 23.00 -23.31 -7.86
C GLU A 37 21.48 -23.20 -7.73
N VAL A 38 20.96 -21.98 -7.82
CA VAL A 38 19.51 -21.72 -7.83
C VAL A 38 19.13 -21.22 -9.22
N LEU A 39 18.30 -21.98 -9.90
CA LEU A 39 17.86 -21.75 -11.28
C LEU A 39 16.32 -21.73 -11.37
N PRO A 40 15.73 -21.03 -12.35
CA PRO A 40 16.40 -20.19 -13.36
C PRO A 40 16.90 -18.86 -12.79
N LYS A 41 17.89 -18.24 -13.44
CA LYS A 41 18.31 -16.87 -13.12
C LYS A 41 17.35 -15.84 -13.71
N PRO A 42 17.19 -14.66 -13.09
CA PRO A 42 16.35 -13.62 -13.66
C PRO A 42 16.81 -13.19 -15.06
N TYR A 43 15.82 -12.94 -15.91
CA TYR A 43 16.03 -12.41 -17.25
C TYR A 43 16.58 -10.97 -17.19
N GLN A 44 15.96 -10.11 -16.36
CA GLN A 44 16.40 -8.73 -16.13
C GLN A 44 17.77 -8.72 -15.44
N LYS A 45 18.65 -7.79 -15.85
CA LYS A 45 19.99 -7.61 -15.30
C LYS A 45 20.11 -6.26 -14.57
N PRO A 46 20.86 -6.19 -13.45
CA PRO A 46 21.46 -7.33 -12.74
C PRO A 46 20.41 -8.24 -12.07
N HIS A 47 19.25 -7.68 -11.70
CA HIS A 47 18.06 -8.38 -11.25
C HIS A 47 16.82 -7.48 -11.47
N PRO A 48 15.58 -7.99 -11.29
CA PRO A 48 14.38 -7.16 -11.32
C PRO A 48 14.38 -6.08 -10.21
N PRO A 49 13.79 -4.90 -10.44
CA PRO A 49 13.62 -3.89 -9.39
C PRO A 49 12.88 -4.46 -8.18
N ILE A 50 13.40 -4.19 -6.99
CA ILE A 50 12.82 -4.69 -5.74
C ILE A 50 11.83 -3.66 -5.20
N TRP A 51 10.68 -4.14 -4.73
CA TRP A 51 9.63 -3.32 -4.14
C TRP A 51 9.22 -3.91 -2.79
N VAL A 52 8.76 -3.05 -1.89
CA VAL A 52 8.14 -3.46 -0.63
C VAL A 52 6.73 -2.89 -0.53
N ALA A 53 5.78 -3.77 -0.20
CA ALA A 53 4.45 -3.37 0.23
C ALA A 53 4.56 -2.71 1.61
N ALA A 54 4.13 -1.47 1.71
CA ALA A 54 4.27 -0.67 2.90
C ALA A 54 2.96 0.04 3.24
N LEU A 55 2.67 0.06 4.54
CA LEU A 55 1.50 0.74 5.11
C LEU A 55 1.91 1.76 6.18
N GLN A 56 3.19 1.78 6.58
CA GLN A 56 3.65 2.52 7.74
C GLN A 56 4.94 3.30 7.45
N PRO A 57 5.11 4.48 8.07
CA PRO A 57 6.30 5.31 7.92
C PRO A 57 7.63 4.58 8.15
N ALA A 58 7.68 3.71 9.16
CA ALA A 58 8.88 2.93 9.47
C ALA A 58 9.31 2.00 8.32
N THR A 59 8.37 1.50 7.51
CA THR A 59 8.69 0.67 6.34
C THR A 59 9.17 1.52 5.17
N TYR A 60 8.62 2.73 4.99
CA TYR A 60 9.10 3.67 3.97
C TYR A 60 10.56 4.07 4.21
N GLN A 61 10.90 4.38 5.46
CA GLN A 61 12.28 4.69 5.83
C GLN A 61 13.22 3.51 5.56
N LEU A 62 12.84 2.31 6.00
CA LEU A 62 13.64 1.10 5.77
C LEU A 62 13.84 0.81 4.28
N ALA A 63 12.81 1.06 3.46
CA ALA A 63 12.90 0.93 2.01
C ALA A 63 13.92 1.92 1.42
N ALA A 64 13.90 3.18 1.87
CA ALA A 64 14.85 4.20 1.43
C ALA A 64 16.29 3.81 1.78
N GLU A 65 16.54 3.42 3.03
CA GLU A 65 17.87 3.00 3.51
C GLU A 65 18.42 1.81 2.71
N LYS A 66 17.54 0.91 2.26
CA LYS A 66 17.86 -0.31 1.52
C LYS A 66 17.77 -0.17 0.00
N GLY A 67 17.50 1.03 -0.53
CA GLY A 67 17.40 1.29 -1.97
C GLY A 67 16.24 0.55 -2.66
N ILE A 68 15.11 0.39 -1.98
CA ILE A 68 13.95 -0.38 -2.44
C ILE A 68 12.80 0.57 -2.79
N GLY A 69 12.05 0.24 -3.84
CA GLY A 69 10.85 0.97 -4.23
C GLY A 69 9.70 0.74 -3.25
N VAL A 70 8.87 1.75 -3.03
CA VAL A 70 7.74 1.69 -2.10
C VAL A 70 6.44 1.48 -2.85
N MET A 71 5.67 0.47 -2.45
CA MET A 71 4.24 0.39 -2.77
C MET A 71 3.45 0.79 -1.52
N ALA A 72 3.04 2.05 -1.44
CA ALA A 72 2.19 2.56 -0.38
C ALA A 72 0.75 2.09 -0.62
N LEU A 73 0.39 0.98 0.03
CA LEU A 73 -0.89 0.29 -0.20
C LEU A 73 -2.03 0.84 0.69
N GLY A 74 -1.75 1.90 1.44
CA GLY A 74 -2.74 2.57 2.27
C GLY A 74 -3.55 3.58 1.46
N VAL A 75 -4.87 3.59 1.65
CA VAL A 75 -5.76 4.57 1.01
C VAL A 75 -5.71 5.86 1.82
N ASN A 76 -4.81 6.76 1.47
CA ASN A 76 -4.57 8.02 2.15
C ASN A 76 -4.72 9.20 1.19
N ALA A 77 -5.04 10.38 1.71
CA ALA A 77 -4.94 11.61 0.92
C ALA A 77 -3.46 11.88 0.57
N PRO A 78 -3.15 12.45 -0.61
CA PRO A 78 -1.78 12.74 -1.03
C PRO A 78 -0.99 13.57 -0.01
N SER A 79 -1.63 14.56 0.61
CA SER A 79 -1.03 15.46 1.60
C SER A 79 -0.54 14.74 2.86
N VAL A 80 -1.13 13.58 3.20
CA VAL A 80 -0.68 12.75 4.31
C VAL A 80 0.61 12.01 3.95
N LEU A 81 0.77 11.63 2.68
CA LEU A 81 1.94 10.88 2.19
C LEU A 81 3.12 11.79 1.81
N GLU A 82 2.86 13.04 1.39
CA GLU A 82 3.87 14.02 0.97
C GLU A 82 5.10 14.14 1.90
N PRO A 83 4.96 14.30 3.23
CA PRO A 83 6.13 14.37 4.11
C PRO A 83 6.93 13.06 4.12
N HIS A 84 6.27 11.92 3.97
CA HIS A 84 6.91 10.61 3.92
C HIS A 84 7.63 10.37 2.59
N ILE A 85 7.02 10.78 1.48
CA ILE A 85 7.65 10.74 0.15
C ILE A 85 8.90 11.61 0.18
N SER A 86 8.80 12.84 0.68
CA SER A 86 9.93 13.76 0.78
C SER A 86 11.08 13.18 1.62
N ALA A 87 10.78 12.61 2.79
CA ALA A 87 11.78 11.95 3.64
C ALA A 87 12.41 10.72 2.96
N TYR A 88 11.61 9.92 2.25
CA TYR A 88 12.07 8.78 1.46
C TYR A 88 13.07 9.22 0.38
N ARG A 89 12.72 10.26 -0.40
CA ARG A 89 13.58 10.79 -1.47
C ARG A 89 14.90 11.35 -0.97
N GLU A 90 14.92 11.93 0.22
CA GLU A 90 16.17 12.39 0.82
C GLU A 90 17.03 11.24 1.31
N THR A 91 16.43 10.29 2.03
CA THR A 91 17.14 9.16 2.64
C THR A 91 17.75 8.24 1.58
N ILE A 92 17.03 7.96 0.49
CA ILE A 92 17.45 7.01 -0.54
C ILE A 92 18.68 7.49 -1.34
N LYS A 93 19.01 8.78 -1.32
CA LYS A 93 20.24 9.31 -1.96
C LYS A 93 21.51 8.67 -1.38
N ASN A 94 21.46 8.26 -0.11
CA ASN A 94 22.56 7.63 0.61
C ASN A 94 22.26 6.15 0.92
N ALA A 95 21.40 5.50 0.12
CA ALA A 95 21.00 4.12 0.34
C ALA A 95 22.19 3.16 0.30
N ASN A 96 22.11 2.12 1.13
CA ASN A 96 22.92 0.91 1.00
C ASN A 96 22.05 -0.19 0.39
N PRO A 97 22.02 -0.31 -0.96
CA PRO A 97 21.04 -1.14 -1.63
C PRO A 97 21.20 -2.63 -1.30
N VAL A 98 20.08 -3.33 -1.10
CA VAL A 98 20.09 -4.78 -0.84
C VAL A 98 20.46 -5.61 -2.07
N GLY A 99 20.23 -5.07 -3.27
CA GLY A 99 20.66 -5.65 -4.54
C GLY A 99 21.66 -4.74 -5.25
N ALA A 100 22.08 -5.13 -6.46
CA ALA A 100 23.04 -4.37 -7.25
C ALA A 100 22.54 -3.00 -7.74
N THR A 101 21.24 -2.70 -7.69
CA THR A 101 20.67 -1.40 -8.11
C THR A 101 19.69 -0.83 -7.09
N VAL A 102 19.67 0.51 -6.98
CA VAL A 102 18.65 1.25 -6.22
C VAL A 102 17.38 1.40 -7.06
N ASN A 103 16.23 1.05 -6.48
CA ASN A 103 14.91 1.37 -7.02
C ASN A 103 14.32 2.56 -6.27
N ASN A 104 14.52 3.78 -6.79
CA ASN A 104 13.97 5.01 -6.23
C ASN A 104 12.62 5.32 -6.86
N GLN A 105 11.63 4.47 -6.60
CA GLN A 105 10.28 4.63 -7.14
C GLN A 105 9.25 4.54 -6.02
N TRP A 106 8.21 5.38 -6.11
CA TRP A 106 7.09 5.43 -5.19
C TRP A 106 5.78 5.20 -5.93
N LEU A 107 5.07 4.16 -5.50
CA LEU A 107 3.72 3.84 -5.94
C LEU A 107 2.73 4.13 -4.81
N SER A 108 1.64 4.82 -5.11
CA SER A 108 0.50 4.99 -4.21
C SER A 108 -0.70 4.19 -4.70
N SER A 109 -1.45 3.58 -3.78
CA SER A 109 -2.67 2.83 -4.10
C SER A 109 -3.91 3.53 -3.57
N CYS A 110 -4.96 3.58 -4.38
CA CYS A 110 -6.27 4.11 -3.98
C CYS A 110 -7.39 3.35 -4.70
N PHE A 111 -8.65 3.67 -4.39
CA PHE A 111 -9.77 3.22 -5.20
C PHE A 111 -9.86 4.10 -6.45
N GLY A 112 -10.10 3.47 -7.60
CA GLY A 112 -10.10 4.17 -8.89
C GLY A 112 -11.23 3.72 -9.80
N LEU A 113 -12.09 4.64 -10.25
CA LEU A 113 -13.11 4.37 -11.26
C LEU A 113 -13.29 5.58 -12.17
N CYS A 114 -13.24 5.40 -13.49
CA CYS A 114 -13.49 6.45 -14.47
C CYS A 114 -14.70 6.05 -15.33
N GLY A 115 -15.62 6.99 -15.57
CA GLY A 115 -16.81 6.75 -16.39
C GLY A 115 -17.35 8.04 -17.00
N GLU A 116 -18.56 8.00 -17.55
CA GLU A 116 -19.16 9.18 -18.20
C GLU A 116 -19.95 10.07 -17.23
N ASP A 117 -20.66 9.46 -16.28
CA ASP A 117 -21.42 10.17 -15.25
C ASP A 117 -20.52 10.40 -14.02
N ASP A 118 -19.95 11.61 -13.94
CA ASP A 118 -19.03 12.02 -12.89
C ASP A 118 -19.56 11.71 -11.48
N LYS A 119 -20.80 12.12 -11.20
CA LYS A 119 -21.39 11.98 -9.87
C LYS A 119 -21.65 10.52 -9.54
N ALA A 120 -22.27 9.76 -10.46
CA ALA A 120 -22.59 8.37 -10.22
C ALA A 120 -21.33 7.51 -10.00
N VAL A 121 -20.25 7.80 -10.74
CA VAL A 121 -18.97 7.09 -10.61
C VAL A 121 -18.29 7.40 -9.28
N LYS A 122 -18.29 8.66 -8.84
CA LYS A 122 -17.79 9.06 -7.51
C LYS A 122 -18.55 8.35 -6.39
N GLU A 123 -19.87 8.32 -6.47
CA GLU A 123 -20.73 7.63 -5.50
C GLU A 123 -20.46 6.12 -5.47
N LEU A 124 -20.37 5.47 -6.63
CA LEU A 124 -20.05 4.04 -6.74
C LEU A 124 -18.67 3.70 -6.17
N CYS A 125 -17.65 4.51 -6.50
CA CYS A 125 -16.29 4.30 -5.99
C CYS A 125 -16.22 4.47 -4.48
N THR A 126 -16.92 5.47 -3.94
CA THR A 126 -17.05 5.72 -2.50
C THR A 126 -17.77 4.57 -1.81
N GLN A 127 -18.86 4.08 -2.40
CA GLN A 127 -19.57 2.91 -1.88
C GLN A 127 -18.66 1.68 -1.87
N SER A 128 -17.89 1.46 -2.93
CA SER A 128 -16.90 0.39 -3.01
C SER A 128 -15.85 0.51 -1.91
N LEU A 129 -15.29 1.70 -1.66
CA LEU A 129 -14.36 1.96 -0.56
C LEU A 129 -14.98 1.60 0.79
N LYS A 130 -16.20 2.09 1.05
CA LYS A 130 -16.94 1.87 2.30
C LYS A 130 -17.29 0.41 2.50
N THR A 131 -17.74 -0.30 1.47
CA THR A 131 -18.07 -1.73 1.54
C THR A 131 -16.81 -2.57 1.74
N PHE A 132 -15.77 -2.32 0.95
CA PHE A 132 -14.50 -3.05 1.06
C PHE A 132 -13.85 -2.88 2.43
N PHE A 133 -13.93 -1.69 3.04
CA PHE A 133 -13.37 -1.45 4.37
C PHE A 133 -14.34 -1.63 5.54
N GLY A 134 -15.64 -1.72 5.28
CA GLY A 134 -16.69 -1.68 6.27
C GLY A 134 -16.78 -2.93 7.16
N PRO A 135 -17.65 -2.89 8.19
CA PRO A 135 -17.78 -3.96 9.18
C PRO A 135 -18.48 -5.23 8.66
N GLY A 136 -19.13 -5.15 7.49
CA GLY A 136 -19.95 -6.24 6.91
C GLY A 136 -19.21 -7.19 5.98
N ARG A 137 -17.87 -7.30 6.06
CA ARG A 137 -17.11 -8.13 5.10
C ARG A 137 -17.57 -9.60 5.16
N PRO A 138 -17.78 -10.28 4.02
CA PRO A 138 -18.22 -11.67 3.99
C PRO A 138 -17.30 -12.63 4.77
N TYR A 139 -16.00 -12.31 4.81
CA TYR A 139 -14.98 -13.15 5.47
C TYR A 139 -14.83 -12.87 6.98
N PHE A 140 -15.47 -11.82 7.52
CA PHE A 140 -15.50 -11.53 8.96
C PHE A 140 -16.91 -11.55 9.56
N GLN A 141 -17.94 -11.74 8.71
CA GLN A 141 -19.29 -12.07 9.16
C GLN A 141 -19.18 -13.24 10.16
N ASP A 142 -19.62 -12.98 11.38
CA ASP A 142 -19.66 -13.93 12.50
C ASP A 142 -18.32 -14.32 13.16
N GLN A 143 -17.20 -13.66 12.82
CA GLN A 143 -15.86 -13.94 13.40
C GLN A 143 -15.23 -12.73 14.12
N LYS A 144 -16.00 -12.01 14.96
CA LYS A 144 -15.54 -10.79 15.65
C LYS A 144 -14.40 -11.04 16.65
N ASP A 145 -14.29 -12.25 17.16
CA ASP A 145 -13.40 -12.67 18.26
C ASP A 145 -12.27 -13.61 17.79
N VAL A 146 -12.12 -13.82 16.48
CA VAL A 146 -11.04 -14.67 15.95
C VAL A 146 -9.66 -14.04 16.21
N TYR A 147 -9.54 -12.72 16.02
CA TYR A 147 -8.27 -12.05 16.26
C TYR A 147 -7.93 -11.93 17.75
N SER A 148 -8.90 -11.66 18.62
CA SER A 148 -8.65 -11.67 20.07
C SER A 148 -8.21 -13.05 20.54
N LYS A 149 -8.89 -14.12 20.12
CA LYS A 149 -8.48 -15.50 20.41
C LYS A 149 -7.09 -15.84 19.89
N LEU A 150 -6.75 -15.44 18.67
CA LEU A 150 -5.41 -15.64 18.11
C LEU A 150 -4.34 -14.87 18.88
N LEU A 151 -4.64 -13.64 19.29
CA LEU A 151 -3.71 -12.81 20.05
C LEU A 151 -3.47 -13.36 21.46
N ASP A 152 -4.52 -13.84 22.13
CA ASP A 152 -4.39 -14.52 23.42
C ASP A 152 -3.51 -15.77 23.28
N GLN A 153 -3.73 -16.59 22.24
CA GLN A 153 -2.89 -17.75 21.95
C GLN A 153 -1.43 -17.39 21.63
N TRP A 154 -1.17 -16.20 21.10
CA TRP A 154 0.18 -15.71 20.78
C TRP A 154 0.88 -15.00 21.94
N GLY A 155 0.25 -14.99 23.12
CA GLY A 155 0.76 -14.32 24.32
C GLY A 155 0.67 -12.80 24.22
N GLY A 156 -0.41 -12.29 23.63
CA GLY A 156 -0.69 -10.87 23.45
C GLY A 156 0.01 -10.23 22.25
N VAL A 157 -0.30 -8.96 22.01
CA VAL A 157 0.35 -8.13 20.99
C VAL A 157 1.67 -7.58 21.56
N PRO A 158 2.84 -7.85 20.95
CA PRO A 158 4.08 -7.17 21.32
C PRO A 158 3.97 -5.66 21.12
N ASP A 159 4.54 -4.85 22.02
CA ASP A 159 4.41 -3.38 22.00
C ASP A 159 4.73 -2.74 20.64
N HIS A 160 5.77 -3.21 19.97
CA HIS A 160 6.20 -2.71 18.66
C HIS A 160 5.25 -3.08 17.51
N LEU A 161 4.24 -3.93 17.74
CA LEU A 161 3.22 -4.33 16.77
C LEU A 161 1.82 -3.79 17.11
N THR A 162 1.67 -3.05 18.22
CA THR A 162 0.37 -2.54 18.69
C THR A 162 -0.37 -1.77 17.61
N GLN A 163 0.32 -0.93 16.84
CA GLN A 163 -0.29 -0.18 15.75
C GLN A 163 -0.82 -1.10 14.63
N ASN A 164 -0.11 -2.17 14.28
CA ASN A 164 -0.50 -3.13 13.23
C ASN A 164 -1.75 -3.91 13.62
N PHE A 165 -1.93 -4.16 14.91
CA PHE A 165 -3.08 -4.89 15.45
C PHE A 165 -4.22 -3.98 15.88
N SER A 166 -4.06 -2.66 15.84
CA SER A 166 -5.13 -1.70 16.18
C SER A 166 -6.38 -1.84 15.31
N ARG A 167 -6.25 -2.45 14.13
CA ARG A 167 -7.35 -2.84 13.25
C ARG A 167 -8.22 -3.98 13.80
N PHE A 168 -7.67 -4.81 14.69
CA PHE A 168 -8.25 -6.09 15.11
C PHE A 168 -8.58 -6.14 16.61
N VAL A 169 -8.14 -5.14 17.38
CA VAL A 169 -8.40 -5.01 18.81
C VAL A 169 -8.74 -3.55 19.11
N GLU A 170 -9.73 -3.30 19.98
CA GLU A 170 -9.96 -1.95 20.51
C GLU A 170 -8.74 -1.51 21.32
N VAL A 171 -7.90 -0.66 20.72
CA VAL A 171 -6.78 -0.06 21.43
C VAL A 171 -7.31 1.10 22.25
N GLN A 172 -7.45 0.90 23.56
CA GLN A 172 -7.68 2.02 24.48
C GLN A 172 -6.50 3.00 24.39
N GLY A 173 -6.75 4.23 23.94
CA GLY A 173 -5.80 5.35 24.08
C GLY A 173 -5.42 6.13 22.82
N VAL A 174 -5.93 5.81 21.63
CA VAL A 174 -5.66 6.62 20.41
C VAL A 174 -6.68 7.77 20.27
N ASN A 175 -6.84 8.57 21.32
CA ASN A 175 -7.62 9.81 21.29
C ASN A 175 -6.63 10.98 21.23
N GLY A 176 -6.44 11.60 20.05
CA GLY A 176 -5.73 12.89 19.99
C GLY A 176 -5.01 13.30 18.71
N ALA A 177 -5.00 12.50 17.63
CA ALA A 177 -4.41 12.96 16.37
C ALA A 177 -5.38 13.91 15.62
N PRO A 178 -4.93 15.08 15.11
CA PRO A 178 -5.75 15.96 14.30
C PRO A 178 -6.24 15.23 13.03
N SER A 179 -7.50 15.44 12.65
CA SER A 179 -8.21 14.69 11.59
C SER A 179 -7.52 14.74 10.20
N SER A 180 -6.65 15.72 9.97
CA SER A 180 -5.91 15.89 8.73
C SER A 180 -4.63 15.03 8.61
N ALA A 181 -4.20 14.36 9.68
CA ALA A 181 -2.96 13.59 9.74
C ALA A 181 -3.19 12.09 10.05
N VAL A 182 -4.43 11.61 9.91
CA VAL A 182 -4.81 10.24 10.25
C VAL A 182 -4.48 9.29 9.10
N ASP A 183 -3.72 8.24 9.41
CA ASP A 183 -3.52 7.12 8.49
C ASP A 183 -4.85 6.37 8.29
N LEU A 184 -5.40 6.52 7.10
CA LEU A 184 -6.62 5.89 6.63
C LEU A 184 -6.35 4.47 6.10
N SER A 185 -5.10 4.02 6.12
CA SER A 185 -4.77 2.64 5.75
C SER A 185 -5.34 1.65 6.77
N GLY A 186 -6.15 0.72 6.28
CA GLY A 186 -6.46 -0.50 7.03
C GLY A 186 -7.71 -0.49 7.91
N GLY A 187 -8.71 0.36 7.68
CA GLY A 187 -10.04 0.15 8.26
C GLY A 187 -10.08 0.06 9.80
N ASN A 188 -9.17 0.75 10.49
CA ASN A 188 -9.31 1.01 11.92
C ASN A 188 -10.58 1.85 12.15
N ALA A 189 -11.20 1.76 13.34
CA ALA A 189 -12.48 2.41 13.64
C ALA A 189 -12.47 3.92 13.35
N LEU A 190 -11.32 4.57 13.54
CA LEU A 190 -11.14 5.99 13.21
C LEU A 190 -11.16 6.26 11.70
N ALA A 191 -10.50 5.42 10.89
CA ALA A 191 -10.51 5.55 9.43
C ALA A 191 -11.91 5.30 8.85
N GLN A 192 -12.62 4.31 9.40
CA GLN A 192 -14.02 4.03 9.02
C GLN A 192 -14.92 5.23 9.33
N LYS A 193 -14.83 5.78 10.54
CA LYS A 193 -15.61 6.96 10.94
C LYS A 193 -15.34 8.16 10.03
N ILE A 194 -14.07 8.38 9.66
CA ILE A 194 -13.69 9.46 8.76
C ILE A 194 -14.29 9.26 7.35
N TRP A 195 -14.27 8.05 6.80
CA TRP A 195 -14.90 7.80 5.51
C TRP A 195 -16.42 7.89 5.55
N GLU A 196 -17.06 7.51 6.65
CA GLU A 196 -18.51 7.67 6.84
C GLU A 196 -18.92 9.14 6.90
N GLU A 197 -18.09 10.00 7.48
CA GLU A 197 -18.33 11.44 7.59
C GLU A 197 -18.16 12.20 6.26
N PHE A 198 -17.30 11.72 5.35
CA PHE A 198 -17.08 12.37 4.06
C PHE A 198 -17.99 11.82 2.95
N ASP A 199 -18.52 12.74 2.15
CA ASP A 199 -19.23 12.44 0.91
C ASP A 199 -18.24 12.11 -0.23
N ALA A 200 -18.80 11.62 -1.33
CA ALA A 200 -18.02 11.17 -2.48
C ALA A 200 -17.22 12.30 -3.12
N GLU A 201 -17.79 13.51 -3.16
CA GLU A 201 -17.13 14.69 -3.74
C GLU A 201 -15.91 15.07 -2.91
N THR A 202 -16.06 15.18 -1.59
CA THR A 202 -14.97 15.54 -0.68
C THR A 202 -13.83 14.52 -0.75
N LEU A 203 -14.14 13.22 -0.89
CA LEU A 203 -13.11 12.18 -1.02
C LEU A 203 -12.35 12.28 -2.35
N ALA A 204 -13.02 12.62 -3.45
CA ALA A 204 -12.41 12.81 -4.76
C ALA A 204 -11.57 14.11 -4.81
N GLU A 205 -12.10 15.23 -4.30
CA GLU A 205 -11.39 16.51 -4.22
C GLU A 205 -10.11 16.43 -3.39
N ARG A 206 -10.08 15.56 -2.38
CA ARG A 206 -8.89 15.30 -1.55
C ARG A 206 -7.96 14.23 -2.12
N GLY A 207 -8.28 13.65 -3.28
CA GLY A 207 -7.51 12.57 -3.90
C GLY A 207 -7.46 11.27 -3.10
N VAL A 208 -8.39 11.06 -2.15
CA VAL A 208 -8.50 9.80 -1.39
C VAL A 208 -9.01 8.67 -2.29
N ILE A 209 -9.93 9.01 -3.19
CA ILE A 209 -10.35 8.19 -4.32
C ILE A 209 -10.04 8.93 -5.61
N ILE A 210 -9.82 8.19 -6.70
CA ILE A 210 -9.68 8.74 -8.05
C ILE A 210 -10.91 8.33 -8.83
N ALA A 211 -11.96 9.15 -8.76
CA ALA A 211 -13.26 8.77 -9.28
C ALA A 211 -13.99 9.92 -9.98
N GLY A 212 -14.72 9.60 -11.04
CA GLY A 212 -15.56 10.54 -11.77
C GLY A 212 -15.43 10.39 -13.28
N ASP A 213 -15.65 11.49 -13.99
CA ASP A 213 -15.33 11.59 -15.40
C ASP A 213 -13.80 11.69 -15.63
N PRO A 214 -13.31 11.63 -16.88
CA PRO A 214 -11.87 11.73 -17.13
C PRO A 214 -11.22 13.00 -16.57
N ASN A 215 -11.91 14.14 -16.58
CA ASN A 215 -11.34 15.39 -16.06
C ASN A 215 -11.19 15.34 -14.55
N SER A 216 -12.23 14.89 -13.82
CA SER A 216 -12.17 14.68 -12.38
C SER A 216 -11.04 13.73 -12.00
N CYS A 217 -10.89 12.61 -12.72
CA CYS A 217 -9.80 11.67 -12.49
C CYS A 217 -8.42 12.33 -12.69
N ILE A 218 -8.25 13.12 -13.75
CA ILE A 218 -7.00 13.86 -14.02
C ILE A 218 -6.70 14.86 -12.90
N GLU A 219 -7.69 15.62 -12.45
CA GLU A 219 -7.54 16.61 -11.37
C GLU A 219 -7.10 15.95 -10.07
N SER A 220 -7.76 14.87 -9.66
CA SER A 220 -7.37 14.14 -8.45
C SER A 220 -5.99 13.49 -8.58
N LEU A 221 -5.61 13.00 -9.76
CA LEU A 221 -4.28 12.42 -10.01
C LEU A 221 -3.16 13.46 -9.96
N LYS A 222 -3.39 14.69 -10.42
CA LYS A 222 -2.44 15.79 -10.30
C LYS A 222 -2.09 16.12 -8.85
N LEU A 223 -3.01 15.86 -7.90
CA LEU A 223 -2.72 16.00 -6.48
C LEU A 223 -1.68 14.96 -6.01
N HIS A 224 -1.72 13.73 -6.52
CA HIS A 224 -0.70 12.71 -6.23
C HIS A 224 0.62 13.00 -6.93
N GLU A 225 0.58 13.41 -8.20
CA GLU A 225 1.77 13.80 -8.96
C GLU A 225 2.52 14.95 -8.25
N ALA A 226 1.79 15.97 -7.77
CA ALA A 226 2.37 17.11 -7.08
C ALA A 226 3.12 16.75 -5.78
N THR A 227 2.80 15.62 -5.14
CA THR A 227 3.49 15.15 -3.92
C THR A 227 4.68 14.22 -4.21
N GLY A 228 4.97 13.95 -5.49
CA GLY A 228 6.12 13.15 -5.92
C GLY A 228 5.85 11.65 -6.01
N VAL A 229 4.58 11.25 -6.16
CA VAL A 229 4.20 9.87 -6.52
C VAL A 229 4.60 9.60 -7.97
N ASP A 230 5.31 8.49 -8.23
CA ASP A 230 5.69 8.10 -9.60
C ASP A 230 4.64 7.24 -10.29
N GLN A 231 3.93 6.41 -9.51
CA GLN A 231 3.01 5.42 -10.04
C GLN A 231 1.72 5.34 -9.21
N MET A 232 0.60 5.19 -9.90
CA MET A 232 -0.70 5.02 -9.27
C MET A 232 -1.23 3.61 -9.53
N GLN A 233 -1.66 2.94 -8.47
CA GLN A 233 -2.35 1.66 -8.54
C GLN A 233 -3.81 1.82 -8.11
N PHE A 234 -4.73 1.37 -8.97
CA PHE A 234 -6.15 1.42 -8.68
C PHE A 234 -6.69 0.09 -8.20
N LEU A 235 -7.37 0.12 -7.07
CA LEU A 235 -8.28 -0.94 -6.66
C LEU A 235 -9.65 -0.67 -7.30
N MET A 236 -10.00 -1.50 -8.28
CA MET A 236 -11.20 -1.32 -9.12
C MET A 236 -12.18 -2.48 -8.96
N ALA A 237 -11.66 -3.71 -8.99
CA ALA A 237 -12.46 -4.94 -8.90
C ALA A 237 -12.69 -5.33 -7.42
N THR A 238 -13.73 -4.76 -6.84
CA THR A 238 -14.23 -5.09 -5.50
C THR A 238 -15.58 -5.77 -5.59
N GLU A 239 -16.14 -6.27 -4.48
CA GLU A 239 -17.48 -6.87 -4.48
C GLU A 239 -18.60 -5.93 -4.95
N THR A 240 -18.37 -4.62 -4.91
CA THR A 240 -19.38 -3.60 -5.23
C THR A 240 -19.41 -3.25 -6.72
N VAL A 241 -18.32 -3.49 -7.46
CA VAL A 241 -18.18 -3.02 -8.84
C VAL A 241 -18.26 -4.20 -9.80
N GLY A 242 -19.21 -4.15 -10.71
CA GLY A 242 -19.39 -5.18 -11.76
C GLY A 242 -18.17 -5.26 -12.69
N HIS A 243 -17.95 -6.45 -13.25
CA HIS A 243 -16.82 -6.67 -14.18
C HIS A 243 -16.89 -5.74 -15.40
N GLU A 244 -18.08 -5.54 -15.97
CA GLU A 244 -18.25 -4.66 -17.14
C GLU A 244 -17.86 -3.21 -16.81
N GLU A 245 -18.27 -2.70 -15.64
CA GLU A 245 -17.91 -1.38 -15.15
C GLU A 245 -16.40 -1.24 -14.93
N VAL A 246 -15.74 -2.26 -14.38
CA VAL A 246 -14.27 -2.28 -14.25
C VAL A 246 -13.61 -2.19 -15.63
N MET A 247 -14.06 -2.99 -16.60
CA MET A 247 -13.46 -2.99 -17.94
C MET A 247 -13.69 -1.67 -18.68
N LYS A 248 -14.89 -1.09 -18.59
CA LYS A 248 -15.19 0.26 -19.11
C LYS A 248 -14.28 1.31 -18.47
N SER A 249 -14.08 1.23 -17.16
CA SER A 249 -13.23 2.15 -16.42
C SER A 249 -11.75 2.04 -16.85
N ILE A 250 -11.22 0.82 -17.02
CA ILE A 250 -9.87 0.60 -17.57
C ILE A 250 -9.73 1.24 -18.96
N GLU A 251 -10.73 1.07 -19.82
CA GLU A 251 -10.74 1.68 -21.15
C GLU A 251 -10.77 3.22 -21.07
N MET A 252 -11.58 3.79 -20.18
CA MET A 252 -11.66 5.24 -19.96
C MET A 252 -10.33 5.81 -19.45
N PHE A 253 -9.71 5.17 -18.45
CA PHE A 253 -8.38 5.56 -17.97
C PHE A 253 -7.34 5.50 -19.11
N GLY A 254 -7.33 4.40 -19.87
CA GLY A 254 -6.38 4.21 -20.97
C GLY A 254 -6.53 5.23 -22.10
N LYS A 255 -7.77 5.56 -22.48
CA LYS A 255 -8.04 6.48 -23.60
C LYS A 255 -7.92 7.95 -23.24
N HIS A 256 -8.32 8.32 -22.03
CA HIS A 256 -8.56 9.73 -21.70
C HIS A 256 -7.70 10.27 -20.55
N VAL A 257 -7.33 9.43 -19.58
CA VAL A 257 -6.62 9.88 -18.39
C VAL A 257 -5.11 9.70 -18.51
N ILE A 258 -4.63 8.48 -18.81
CA ILE A 258 -3.20 8.18 -18.94
C ILE A 258 -2.49 9.14 -19.93
N PRO A 259 -3.06 9.47 -21.11
CA PRO A 259 -2.40 10.38 -22.05
C PRO A 259 -2.21 11.82 -21.53
N ALA A 260 -2.87 12.22 -20.44
CA ALA A 260 -2.70 13.54 -19.83
C ALA A 260 -1.41 13.68 -19.02
N PHE A 261 -0.76 12.58 -18.66
CA PHE A 261 0.47 12.51 -17.88
C PHE A 261 1.65 12.09 -18.78
N LYS A 262 2.86 12.60 -18.49
CA LYS A 262 4.05 12.43 -19.34
C LYS A 262 5.22 11.85 -18.57
#